data_AF-A0A1C6DKX1-F1
#
_entry.id   AF-A0A1C6DKX1-F1
#
_cell.length_a   1.000
_cell.length_b   1.000
_cell.length_c   1.000
_cell.angle_alpha   90.00
_cell.angle_beta   90.00
_cell.angle_gamma   90.00
#
_symmetry.space_group_name_H-M   'P 1'
#
loop_
_entity.id
_entity.type
_entity.pdbx_description
1 polymer ?
#
loop_
_entity_poly.entity_id
_entity_poly.type
_entity_poly.pdbx_seq_one_letter_code
_entity_poly.pdbx_strand_id
1 'polypeptide(L)' 'MKKKLFGNQISADCSYCEHGVKSRDGSYSCSQGRVLSFKGGCRAFRYDPLRRIPKTKPKLPSYSPEDFSL' A
#
# COMPACT_ATOMS: atom_id res chain seq x y z
N MET A 1 17.96 15.71 -12.63
CA MET A 1 17.01 15.24 -11.58
C MET A 1 16.70 13.76 -11.84
N LYS A 2 16.89 12.87 -10.87
CA LYS A 2 16.58 11.43 -11.03
C LYS A 2 15.07 11.27 -11.26
N LYS A 3 14.67 10.69 -12.41
CA LYS A 3 13.27 10.32 -12.68
C LYS A 3 12.82 9.33 -11.60
N LYS A 4 11.77 9.68 -10.87
CA LYS A 4 11.17 8.79 -9.87
C LYS A 4 10.42 7.68 -10.61
N LEU A 5 10.85 6.44 -10.39
CA LEU A 5 10.39 5.25 -11.13
C LEU A 5 8.94 4.85 -10.84
N PHE A 6 8.36 5.39 -9.76
CA PHE A 6 7.03 5.02 -9.28
C PHE A 6 6.24 6.31 -9.04
N GLY A 7 5.05 6.41 -9.66
CA GLY A 7 4.27 7.63 -9.74
C GLY A 7 4.05 8.34 -8.39
N ASN A 8 4.26 9.66 -8.37
CA ASN A 8 4.12 10.48 -7.16
C ASN A 8 2.66 10.86 -6.83
N GLN A 9 1.69 10.42 -7.63
CA GLN A 9 0.27 10.71 -7.41
C GLN A 9 -0.36 9.65 -6.50
N ILE A 10 0.10 9.58 -5.26
CA ILE A 10 -0.53 8.79 -4.22
C ILE A 10 -0.94 9.72 -3.08
N SER A 11 -2.07 9.42 -2.46
CA SER A 11 -2.43 10.06 -1.20
C SER A 11 -1.38 9.72 -0.13
N ALA A 12 -1.10 10.68 0.74
CA ALA A 12 -0.22 10.43 1.87
C ALA A 12 -0.86 9.38 2.79
N ASP A 13 -0.20 8.23 2.91
CA ASP A 13 -0.62 7.12 3.78
C ASP A 13 0.59 6.62 4.56
N CYS A 14 0.44 6.47 5.87
CA CYS A 14 1.49 5.95 6.75
C CYS A 14 1.89 4.51 6.37
N SER A 15 1.01 3.74 5.72
CA SER A 15 1.31 2.40 5.22
C SER A 15 2.43 2.39 4.17
N TYR A 16 2.50 3.44 3.35
CA TYR A 16 3.47 3.59 2.27
C TYR A 16 4.59 4.59 2.58
N CYS A 17 4.65 5.10 3.81
CA CYS A 17 5.62 6.10 4.22
C CYS A 17 6.89 5.43 4.76
N GLU A 18 8.10 5.86 4.37
CA GLU A 18 9.38 5.40 4.96
C GLU A 18 9.39 5.52 6.51
N HIS A 19 8.67 6.51 7.04
CA HIS A 19 8.59 6.80 8.48
C HIS A 19 7.45 6.05 9.21
N GLY A 20 6.61 5.29 8.50
CA GLY A 20 5.54 4.53 9.12
C GLY A 20 6.11 3.30 9.85
N VAL A 21 5.64 3.01 11.05
CA VAL A 21 5.96 1.79 11.78
C VAL A 21 4.67 1.01 11.94
N LYS A 22 4.66 -0.24 11.48
CA LYS A 22 3.50 -1.11 11.59
C LYS A 22 3.47 -1.73 12.98
N SER A 23 2.42 -1.44 13.74
CA SER A 23 2.14 -2.09 15.01
C SER A 23 1.59 -3.50 14.80
N ARG A 24 1.62 -4.32 15.86
CA ARG A 24 1.04 -5.68 15.82
C ARG A 24 -0.45 -5.67 15.48
N ASP A 25 -1.17 -4.63 15.90
CA ASP A 25 -2.60 -4.44 15.67
C ASP A 25 -2.93 -4.02 14.23
N GLY A 26 -1.93 -3.87 13.36
CA GLY A 26 -2.11 -3.42 11.98
C GLY A 26 -2.23 -1.91 11.82
N SER A 27 -2.25 -1.15 12.92
CA SER A 27 -2.15 0.31 12.90
C SER A 27 -0.75 0.79 12.51
N TYR A 28 -0.66 1.99 11.94
CA TYR A 28 0.63 2.61 11.61
C TYR A 28 0.87 3.82 12.52
N SER A 29 2.01 3.83 13.20
CA SER A 29 2.53 4.97 13.94
C SER A 29 3.63 5.67 13.15
N CYS A 30 3.82 6.97 13.35
CA CYS A 30 4.91 7.70 12.72
C CYS A 30 6.12 7.71 13.67
N SER A 31 7.28 7.27 13.19
CA SER A 31 8.53 7.35 13.97
C SER A 31 8.93 8.79 14.33
N GLN A 32 8.40 9.78 13.60
CA GLN A 32 8.59 11.21 13.86
C GLN A 32 7.52 11.80 14.80
N GLY A 33 6.62 10.98 15.35
CA GLY A 33 5.54 11.43 16.25
C GLY A 33 4.45 12.27 15.57
N ARG A 34 4.40 12.30 14.23
CA ARG A 34 3.42 13.08 13.47
C ARG A 34 2.14 12.29 13.24
N VAL A 35 1.02 12.99 13.25
CA VAL A 35 -0.30 12.44 12.92
C VAL A 35 -0.68 12.88 11.52
N LEU A 36 -1.29 11.98 10.75
CA LEU A 36 -1.82 12.30 9.42
C LEU A 36 -3.00 13.27 9.57
N SER A 37 -2.90 14.47 9.00
CA SER A 37 -4.00 15.44 9.07
C SER A 37 -5.13 15.05 8.12
N PHE A 38 -6.37 15.15 8.61
CA PHE A 38 -7.59 14.78 7.87
C PHE A 38 -7.80 15.59 6.57
N LYS A 39 -7.19 16.78 6.46
CA LYS A 39 -7.46 17.75 5.39
C LYS A 39 -6.34 17.98 4.37
N GLY A 40 -5.20 17.29 4.45
CA GLY A 40 -4.11 17.64 3.53
C GLY A 40 -2.85 16.81 3.56
N GLY A 41 -2.89 15.58 4.08
CA GLY A 41 -1.75 14.69 4.10
C GLY A 41 -0.63 15.12 5.07
N CYS A 42 0.51 14.44 4.98
CA CYS A 42 1.66 14.66 5.86
C CYS A 42 2.80 15.32 5.09
N ARG A 43 3.28 16.48 5.54
CA ARG A 43 4.41 17.20 4.91
C ARG A 43 5.73 16.41 4.95
N ALA A 44 5.86 15.51 5.92
CA ALA A 44 7.01 14.61 6.06
C ALA A 44 6.81 13.28 5.31
N PHE A 45 5.73 13.13 4.54
CA PHE A 45 5.47 11.90 3.79
C PHE A 45 6.59 11.64 2.78
N ARG A 46 7.19 10.45 2.87
CA ARG A 46 8.16 9.94 1.91
C ARG A 46 7.69 8.58 1.43
N TYR A 47 7.38 8.50 0.14
CA TYR A 47 6.90 7.26 -0.44
C TYR A 47 8.01 6.21 -0.49
N ASP A 48 7.77 5.05 0.12
CA ASP A 48 8.58 3.85 0.03
C ASP A 48 7.90 2.82 -0.88
N PRO A 49 8.37 2.64 -2.13
CA PRO A 49 7.80 1.67 -3.06
C PRO A 49 7.84 0.23 -2.56
N LEU A 50 8.80 -0.13 -1.69
CA LEU A 50 8.96 -1.49 -1.18
C LEU A 50 7.84 -1.88 -0.20
N ARG A 51 7.15 -0.89 0.37
CA ARG A 51 5.99 -1.11 1.25
C ARG A 51 4.71 -1.41 0.49
N ARG A 52 4.71 -1.28 -0.83
CA ARG A 52 3.55 -1.57 -1.65
C ARG A 52 3.35 -3.08 -1.73
N ILE A 53 2.29 -3.58 -1.10
CA ILE A 53 1.91 -4.99 -1.19
C ILE A 53 1.17 -5.18 -2.53
N PRO A 54 1.67 -6.02 -3.46
CA PRO A 54 0.96 -6.33 -4.69
C PRO A 54 -0.38 -6.98 -4.37
N LYS A 55 -1.41 -6.67 -5.16
CA LYS A 55 -2.69 -7.39 -5.06
C LYS A 55 -2.45 -8.86 -5.40
N THR A 56 -2.96 -9.76 -4.57
CA THR A 56 -2.95 -11.19 -4.86
C THR A 56 -3.73 -11.45 -6.15
N LYS A 57 -3.24 -12.41 -6.95
CA LYS A 57 -3.98 -12.85 -8.14
C LYS A 57 -5.35 -13.38 -7.70
N PRO A 58 -6.41 -13.16 -8.50
CA PRO A 58 -7.70 -13.77 -8.22
C PRO A 58 -7.56 -15.29 -8.18
N LYS A 59 -8.41 -15.94 -7.37
CA LYS A 59 -8.48 -17.42 -7.39
C LYS A 59 -8.89 -17.85 -8.78
N LEU A 60 -8.19 -18.86 -9.31
CA LEU A 60 -8.62 -19.52 -10.53
C LEU A 60 -9.98 -20.18 -10.27
N PRO A 61 -10.91 -20.15 -11.25
CA PRO A 61 -12.13 -20.93 -11.17
C PRO A 61 -11.78 -22.42 -11.04
N SER A 62 -12.53 -23.13 -10.20
CA SER A 62 -12.51 -24.60 -10.17
C SER A 62 -13.53 -25.09 -11.19
N TYR A 63 -13.10 -25.93 -12.12
CA TYR A 63 -13.99 -26.60 -13.05
C TYR A 63 -14.08 -28.08 -12.68
N SER A 64 -15.28 -28.65 -12.80
CA SER A 64 -15.49 -30.08 -12.70
C SER A 64 -15.55 -30.70 -14.11
N PRO A 65 -15.35 -32.02 -14.26
CA PRO A 65 -15.40 -32.66 -15.58
C PRO A 65 -16.73 -32.45 -16.32
N GLU A 66 -17.83 -32.27 -15.57
CA GLU A 66 -19.17 -32.05 -16.10
C GLU A 66 -19.31 -30.69 -16.80
N ASP A 67 -18.54 -29.66 -16.40
CA ASP A 67 -18.49 -28.35 -17.06
C ASP A 67 -17.98 -28.43 -18.52
N PHE A 68 -17.36 -29.55 -18.89
CA PHE A 68 -16.83 -29.80 -20.23
C PHE A 68 -17.68 -30.80 -21.03
N SER A 69 -18.83 -31.23 -20.51
CA SER A 69 -19.77 -32.09 -21.23
C SER A 69 -20.74 -31.25 -22.07
N LEU A 70 -20.96 -31.70 -23.32
CA LEU A 70 -21.81 -31.06 -24.35
C LEU A 70 -23.28 -31.45 -24.21
#